data_AF-A0A535KES1-F1
#
_entry.id   AF-A0A535KES1-F1
#
_cell.length_a   1.000
_cell.length_b   1.000
_cell.length_c   1.000
_cell.angle_alpha   90.00
_cell.angle_beta   90.00
_cell.angle_gamma   90.00
#
_symmetry.space_group_name_H-M   'P 1'
#
loop_
_entity.id
_entity.type
_entity.pdbx_description
1 polymer ?
#
loop_
_entity_poly.entity_id
_entity_poly.type
_entity_poly.pdbx_seq_one_letter_code
_entity_poly.pdbx_strand_id
1 'polypeptide(L)'
;MALRGHANIQGGTDVPTLYDLLAGYMPQPTALPQPQPDSEHVPGYITWGTKTDAHANAQSQQTLQEYIDTAGQKLGWWSNMPAYIRSLLQAWYGEAANEEEGNTSYRWLPKVTGDHSHLATTYDILAGKVQGYFLFGQNPAAGSTDARLQRKALEQLDWMVVRDLYEIETAAFWYKEAIPHLDRVDPGKIKTEVFLLPAAASTEKEGSFTNTQRLVQWRDKAIDPSGDARSDLWFVYHLGKRLKELYAGSKDPKDRPLQALTWEYDRAEPETGSRILDEPDAELVLKEINGYYVRPPDQTDTGGSKVYTLRDGPHVPNFTALKSDGSTNRASADPQGRPWSERKKYIWWDEEQRKWTGYDVPDFPVTRPPDYTPSPGATGMDAHSGSDPFIMKPDGKGWLFVPKGLKDGPLPAHYEPAESPVHNALYQQQSNPAAKYFQGKPYNRLAAVGDENYPIVITTYRLTEHHVSGAMTRWLPWLNALQPALFAEISPELAAEKNIKHGDWMIISTPRGEIDARAMVTKRMRPLLIKGRAVHQIGVPFHWGYQGKATGSITNDLAHMVLEPNVSIEEAKAFTCNIQPGRLP
;
A
#
# COMPACT_ATOMS: atom_id res chain seq x y z
N MET A 1 -12.94 9.56 -9.20
CA MET A 1 -12.34 9.53 -7.85
C MET A 1 -12.18 8.07 -7.46
N ALA A 2 -10.99 7.63 -7.05
CA ALA A 2 -10.77 6.30 -6.50
C ALA A 2 -10.90 6.36 -4.96
N LEU A 3 -11.84 5.61 -4.39
CA LEU A 3 -12.11 5.63 -2.94
C LEU A 3 -11.11 4.73 -2.22
N ARG A 4 -10.38 5.30 -1.26
CA ARG A 4 -9.40 4.59 -0.43
C ARG A 4 -10.08 3.84 0.73
N GLY A 5 -9.44 2.77 1.21
CA GLY A 5 -9.93 1.88 2.27
C GLY A 5 -9.68 2.39 3.69
N HIS A 6 -8.55 2.02 4.30
CA HIS A 6 -8.22 2.47 5.67
C HIS A 6 -8.10 3.99 5.76
N ALA A 7 -8.41 4.54 6.95
CA ALA A 7 -8.43 5.98 7.21
C ALA A 7 -7.16 6.72 6.78
N ASN A 8 -5.99 6.07 6.90
CA ASN A 8 -4.70 6.63 6.53
C ASN A 8 -3.94 5.81 5.47
N ILE A 9 -4.63 4.99 4.64
CA ILE A 9 -3.91 4.21 3.62
C ILE A 9 -3.24 5.13 2.58
N GLN A 10 -3.81 6.31 2.34
CA GLN A 10 -3.19 7.32 1.49
C GLN A 10 -1.88 7.80 2.12
N GLY A 11 -1.89 8.22 3.39
CA GLY A 11 -0.69 8.67 4.09
C GLY A 11 0.37 7.58 4.26
N GLY A 12 -0.03 6.34 4.52
CA GLY A 12 0.87 5.17 4.54
C GLY A 12 1.40 4.74 3.17
N THR A 13 0.87 5.33 2.09
CA THR A 13 1.44 5.23 0.74
C THR A 13 2.35 6.44 0.44
N ASP A 14 1.98 7.63 0.91
CA ASP A 14 2.75 8.88 0.74
C ASP A 14 4.09 8.81 1.50
N VAL A 15 4.05 8.30 2.73
CA VAL A 15 5.21 7.90 3.55
C VAL A 15 5.18 6.37 3.62
N PRO A 16 5.81 5.69 2.65
CA PRO A 16 5.43 4.35 2.29
C PRO A 16 5.82 3.33 3.35
N THR A 17 4.85 2.48 3.68
CA THR A 17 5.09 1.16 4.29
C THR A 17 5.09 0.07 3.21
N LEU A 18 5.54 0.40 2.00
CA LEU A 18 5.63 -0.47 0.84
C LEU A 18 7.11 -0.74 0.53
N TYR A 19 7.43 -1.95 0.08
CA TYR A 19 8.83 -2.39 -0.07
C TYR A 19 9.57 -1.72 -1.23
N ASP A 20 8.83 -1.21 -2.22
CA ASP A 20 9.33 -0.71 -3.50
C ASP A 20 9.30 0.82 -3.64
N LEU A 21 8.97 1.54 -2.56
CA LEU A 21 8.89 3.01 -2.54
C LEU A 21 9.65 3.63 -1.36
N LEU A 22 10.23 4.79 -1.63
CA LEU A 22 10.68 5.80 -0.67
C LEU A 22 9.62 6.90 -0.52
N ALA A 23 9.72 7.70 0.55
CA ALA A 23 8.83 8.82 0.82
C ALA A 23 8.69 9.76 -0.40
N GLY A 24 7.46 10.22 -0.65
CA GLY A 24 7.16 11.07 -1.81
C GLY A 24 7.15 10.32 -3.14
N TYR A 25 6.81 9.03 -3.14
CA TYR A 25 6.65 8.18 -4.34
C TYR A 25 7.92 7.95 -5.16
N MET A 26 9.11 8.22 -4.59
CA MET A 26 10.37 7.87 -5.23
C MET A 26 10.55 6.35 -5.24
N PRO A 27 11.00 5.71 -6.34
CA PRO A 27 11.22 4.27 -6.35
C PRO A 27 12.31 3.86 -5.35
N GLN A 28 12.14 2.73 -4.65
CA GLN A 28 13.19 2.15 -3.83
C GLN A 28 14.38 1.73 -4.74
N PRO A 29 15.63 2.05 -4.37
CA PRO A 29 16.80 1.57 -5.08
C PRO A 29 16.83 0.05 -5.22
N THR A 30 17.25 -0.46 -6.38
CA THR A 30 17.36 -1.90 -6.65
C THR A 30 18.82 -2.34 -6.81
N ALA A 31 19.13 -3.53 -6.27
CA ALA A 31 20.42 -4.19 -6.46
C ALA A 31 20.49 -4.91 -7.83
N LEU A 32 19.32 -5.23 -8.39
CA LEU A 32 19.14 -5.92 -9.66
C LEU A 32 18.22 -5.07 -10.54
N PRO A 33 18.71 -3.98 -11.15
CA PRO A 33 17.91 -3.26 -12.14
C PRO A 33 17.59 -4.23 -13.27
N GLN A 34 16.31 -4.60 -13.38
CA GLN A 34 15.86 -5.48 -14.44
C GLN A 34 16.12 -4.78 -15.79
N PRO A 35 16.82 -5.42 -16.74
CA PRO A 35 16.71 -5.01 -18.13
C PRO A 35 15.22 -5.08 -18.48
N GLN A 36 14.64 -4.03 -19.06
CA GLN A 36 13.28 -4.14 -19.57
C GLN A 36 13.25 -5.28 -20.59
N PRO A 37 12.38 -6.31 -20.43
CA PRO A 37 12.26 -7.36 -21.42
C PRO A 37 12.00 -6.70 -22.79
N ASP A 38 12.79 -7.09 -23.78
CA ASP A 38 12.73 -6.63 -25.19
C ASP A 38 13.44 -5.29 -25.54
N SER A 39 14.35 -4.78 -24.69
CA SER A 39 15.10 -3.55 -24.99
C SER A 39 16.23 -3.69 -26.03
N GLU A 40 16.41 -4.84 -26.69
CA GLU A 40 17.44 -4.95 -27.72
C GLU A 40 17.12 -4.15 -28.99
N HIS A 41 15.87 -3.72 -29.20
CA HIS A 41 15.47 -3.04 -30.45
C HIS A 41 14.65 -1.75 -30.32
N VAL A 42 14.32 -1.27 -29.11
CA VAL A 42 13.63 0.02 -28.94
C VAL A 42 14.20 0.74 -27.72
N PRO A 43 14.78 1.95 -27.85
CA PRO A 43 15.05 2.81 -26.70
C PRO A 43 13.76 2.96 -25.90
N GLY A 44 13.78 2.75 -24.59
CA GLY A 44 12.60 2.81 -23.71
C GLY A 44 12.02 4.21 -23.60
N TYR A 45 11.36 4.69 -24.65
CA TYR A 45 10.68 5.97 -24.70
C TYR A 45 9.47 5.92 -23.75
N ILE A 46 9.42 6.87 -22.83
CA ILE A 46 8.28 7.02 -21.90
C ILE A 46 7.25 8.04 -22.40
N THR A 47 7.45 8.53 -23.63
CA THR A 47 6.69 9.58 -24.29
C THR A 47 6.27 9.16 -25.69
N TRP A 48 5.13 9.66 -26.16
CA TRP A 48 4.68 9.50 -27.55
C TRP A 48 5.04 10.72 -28.41
N GLY A 49 5.21 10.51 -29.72
CA GLY A 49 5.40 11.58 -30.69
C GLY A 49 6.83 12.14 -30.72
N THR A 50 6.98 13.46 -30.69
CA THR A 50 8.26 14.15 -30.92
C THR A 50 9.06 14.44 -29.64
N LYS A 51 8.48 14.20 -28.45
CA LYS A 51 9.18 14.32 -27.17
C LYS A 51 10.00 13.05 -26.91
N THR A 52 11.22 13.23 -26.41
CA THR A 52 12.11 12.13 -26.06
C THR A 52 12.50 12.23 -24.59
N ASP A 53 11.92 11.37 -23.76
CA ASP A 53 12.41 11.14 -22.40
C ASP A 53 12.89 9.69 -22.30
N ALA A 54 14.21 9.52 -22.45
CA ALA A 54 14.86 8.22 -22.41
C ALA A 54 15.60 8.08 -21.08
N HIS A 55 15.26 7.02 -20.33
CA HIS A 55 16.00 6.60 -19.16
C HIS A 55 17.29 5.89 -19.57
N ALA A 56 18.33 5.99 -18.76
CA ALA A 56 19.51 5.16 -18.95
C ALA A 56 19.13 3.69 -18.70
N ASN A 57 19.46 2.81 -19.64
CA ASN A 57 19.51 1.35 -19.40
C ASN A 57 20.76 1.04 -18.57
N ALA A 58 20.84 1.56 -17.34
CA ALA A 58 21.98 1.32 -16.47
C ALA A 58 21.85 -0.04 -15.78
N GLN A 59 22.97 -0.77 -15.73
CA GLN A 59 23.08 -2.09 -15.13
C GLN A 59 23.23 -2.04 -13.59
N SER A 60 23.19 -0.84 -12.99
CA SER A 60 23.42 -0.63 -11.55
C SER A 60 22.71 0.62 -11.00
N GLN A 61 22.41 0.60 -9.70
CA GLN A 61 22.00 1.78 -8.90
C GLN A 61 22.83 1.88 -7.61
N GLN A 62 24.15 1.68 -7.72
CA GLN A 62 25.05 1.65 -6.57
C GLN A 62 25.46 3.05 -6.11
N THR A 63 25.46 4.03 -7.01
CA THR A 63 25.68 5.44 -6.69
C THR A 63 24.39 6.25 -6.79
N LEU A 64 24.34 7.40 -6.12
CA LEU A 64 23.19 8.30 -6.19
C LEU A 64 22.93 8.79 -7.62
N GLN A 65 24.00 9.04 -8.38
CA GLN A 65 23.88 9.51 -9.76
C GLN A 65 23.27 8.44 -10.66
N GLU A 66 23.71 7.18 -10.53
CA GLU A 66 23.11 6.04 -11.25
C GLU A 66 21.62 5.88 -10.92
N TYR A 67 21.24 6.05 -9.65
CA TYR A 67 19.84 6.04 -9.25
C TYR A 67 19.04 7.18 -9.91
N ILE A 68 19.58 8.40 -9.92
CA ILE A 68 18.97 9.55 -10.57
C ILE A 68 18.78 9.29 -12.07
N ASP A 69 19.79 8.77 -12.74
CA ASP A 69 19.78 8.55 -14.20
C ASP A 69 18.82 7.43 -14.62
N THR A 70 18.57 6.45 -13.73
CA THR A 70 17.69 5.31 -14.00
C THR A 70 16.24 5.55 -13.55
N ALA A 71 16.04 6.07 -12.33
CA ALA A 71 14.72 6.25 -11.72
C ALA A 71 14.11 7.63 -12.00
N GLY A 72 14.93 8.65 -12.26
CA GLY A 72 14.48 10.02 -12.54
C GLY A 72 13.92 10.20 -13.95
N GLN A 73 13.17 11.29 -14.16
CA GLN A 73 12.68 11.71 -15.48
C GLN A 73 13.43 12.96 -15.94
N LYS A 74 13.56 13.19 -17.25
CA LYS A 74 14.14 14.45 -17.77
C LYS A 74 13.09 15.49 -18.06
N LEU A 75 11.87 15.05 -18.37
CA LEU A 75 10.74 15.92 -18.74
C LEU A 75 9.67 15.94 -17.66
N GLY A 76 8.85 16.99 -17.69
CA GLY A 76 7.78 17.19 -16.72
C GLY A 76 8.34 17.39 -15.31
N TRP A 77 7.48 17.15 -14.32
CA TRP A 77 7.75 17.52 -12.94
C TRP A 77 8.77 16.67 -12.21
N TRP A 78 8.80 15.38 -12.57
CA TRP A 78 9.70 14.40 -11.96
C TRP A 78 11.18 14.67 -12.30
N SER A 79 11.48 15.64 -13.16
CA SER A 79 12.85 16.16 -13.32
C SER A 79 13.44 16.75 -12.04
N ASN A 80 12.61 17.08 -11.05
CA ASN A 80 13.04 17.56 -9.73
C ASN A 80 13.42 16.43 -8.75
N MET A 81 13.31 15.15 -9.14
CA MET A 81 13.67 14.01 -8.28
C MET A 81 15.06 14.13 -7.61
N PRO A 82 16.13 14.65 -8.26
CA PRO A 82 17.41 14.87 -7.60
C PRO A 82 17.33 15.73 -6.34
N ALA A 83 16.46 16.74 -6.30
CA ALA A 83 16.26 17.58 -5.12
C ALA A 83 15.55 16.79 -4.00
N TYR A 84 14.58 15.96 -4.35
CA TYR A 84 13.79 15.17 -3.40
C TYR A 84 14.65 14.12 -2.70
N ILE A 85 15.43 13.34 -3.45
CA ILE A 85 16.26 12.29 -2.85
C ILE A 85 17.37 12.87 -1.97
N ARG A 86 17.98 14.00 -2.38
CA ARG A 86 18.99 14.68 -1.56
C ARG A 86 18.38 15.26 -0.28
N SER A 87 17.19 15.84 -0.36
CA SER A 87 16.47 16.36 0.81
C SER A 87 16.09 15.23 1.77
N LEU A 88 15.65 14.09 1.25
CA LEU A 88 15.33 12.91 2.06
C LEU A 88 16.57 12.36 2.79
N LEU A 89 17.70 12.23 2.09
CA LEU A 89 18.96 11.81 2.71
C LEU A 89 19.43 12.81 3.78
N GLN A 90 19.26 14.11 3.53
CA GLN A 90 19.56 15.17 4.50
C GLN A 90 18.66 15.08 5.74
N ALA A 91 17.37 14.79 5.57
CA ALA A 91 16.43 14.59 6.68
C ALA A 91 16.83 13.38 7.54
N TRP A 92 17.17 12.26 6.91
CA TRP A 92 17.51 11.01 7.62
C TRP A 92 18.90 10.99 8.25
N TYR A 93 19.89 11.63 7.63
CA TYR A 93 21.30 11.50 8.06
C TYR A 93 21.95 12.81 8.47
N GLY A 94 21.25 13.95 8.40
CA GLY A 94 21.76 15.22 8.87
C GLY A 94 23.09 15.58 8.21
N GLU A 95 24.09 15.98 8.99
CA GLU A 95 25.42 16.33 8.49
C GLU A 95 26.13 15.15 7.78
N ALA A 96 25.87 13.91 8.23
CA ALA A 96 26.44 12.71 7.62
C ALA A 96 25.93 12.44 6.20
N ALA A 97 24.89 13.16 5.75
CA ALA A 97 24.47 13.15 4.36
C ALA A 97 25.49 13.83 3.42
N ASN A 98 26.28 14.78 3.94
CA ASN A 98 27.19 15.66 3.19
C ASN A 98 28.67 15.26 3.31
N GLU A 99 28.99 14.23 4.08
CA GLU A 99 30.36 13.75 4.23
C GLU A 99 30.80 12.96 2.97
N GLU A 100 31.70 13.59 2.22
CA GLU A 100 32.55 13.07 1.12
C GLU A 100 31.96 12.96 -0.31
N GLU A 101 32.82 13.30 -1.27
CA GLU A 101 32.67 13.10 -2.71
C GLU A 101 32.15 11.67 -3.00
N GLY A 102 30.87 11.53 -3.34
CA GLY A 102 30.27 10.24 -3.72
C GLY A 102 28.90 9.91 -3.12
N ASN A 103 28.34 10.74 -2.23
CA ASN A 103 27.04 10.50 -1.56
C ASN A 103 27.03 9.18 -0.76
N THR A 104 27.95 9.03 0.20
CA THR A 104 28.09 7.81 1.03
C THR A 104 26.78 7.41 1.73
N SER A 105 25.98 8.37 2.16
CA SER A 105 24.66 8.16 2.79
C SER A 105 23.64 7.45 1.88
N TYR A 106 23.70 7.66 0.56
CA TYR A 106 22.86 6.90 -0.39
C TYR A 106 23.21 5.41 -0.39
N ARG A 107 24.49 5.06 -0.19
CA ARG A 107 24.92 3.66 -0.17
C ARG A 107 24.35 2.90 1.01
N TRP A 108 24.01 3.59 2.09
CA TRP A 108 23.34 3.05 3.28
C TRP A 108 21.89 2.64 3.05
N LEU A 109 21.24 3.17 2.00
CA LEU A 109 19.89 2.74 1.65
C LEU A 109 19.88 1.27 1.24
N PRO A 110 18.98 0.44 1.82
CA PRO A 110 18.82 -0.93 1.40
C PRO A 110 18.37 -0.96 -0.06
N LYS A 111 18.91 -1.92 -0.82
CA LYS A 111 18.61 -2.07 -2.24
C LYS A 111 17.78 -3.33 -2.41
N VAL A 112 16.59 -3.21 -2.99
CA VAL A 112 15.70 -4.36 -3.16
C VAL A 112 16.32 -5.35 -4.14
N THR A 113 16.17 -6.63 -3.83
CA THR A 113 16.69 -7.75 -4.63
C THR A 113 15.60 -8.48 -5.41
N GLY A 114 14.35 -8.09 -5.23
CA GLY A 114 13.21 -8.77 -5.83
C GLY A 114 11.88 -8.29 -5.26
N ASP A 115 10.86 -9.14 -5.43
CA ASP A 115 9.52 -8.95 -4.88
C ASP A 115 9.53 -9.31 -3.39
N HIS A 116 9.42 -8.28 -2.55
CA HIS A 116 9.28 -8.42 -1.09
C HIS A 116 7.87 -8.00 -0.64
N SER A 117 6.87 -8.16 -1.50
CA SER A 117 5.46 -8.00 -1.12
C SER A 117 5.08 -9.00 -0.02
N HIS A 118 4.01 -8.70 0.71
CA HIS A 118 3.53 -9.54 1.81
C HIS A 118 3.39 -11.01 1.41
N LEU A 119 2.77 -11.28 0.26
CA LEU A 119 2.49 -12.62 -0.22
C LEU A 119 3.74 -13.39 -0.69
N ALA A 120 4.70 -12.71 -1.31
CA ALA A 120 6.01 -13.29 -1.60
C ALA A 120 6.78 -13.59 -0.30
N THR A 121 6.73 -12.67 0.66
CA THR A 121 7.35 -12.80 1.98
C THR A 121 6.80 -14.00 2.75
N THR A 122 5.50 -14.29 2.67
CA THR A 122 4.89 -15.50 3.27
C THR A 122 5.58 -16.78 2.82
N TYR A 123 5.92 -16.91 1.53
CA TYR A 123 6.66 -18.06 1.02
C TYR A 123 8.13 -18.08 1.45
N ASP A 124 8.75 -16.91 1.60
CA ASP A 124 10.11 -16.82 2.12
C ASP A 124 10.20 -17.16 3.61
N ILE A 125 9.16 -16.84 4.40
CA ILE A 125 9.01 -17.32 5.78
C ILE A 125 8.93 -18.87 5.79
N LEU A 126 8.08 -19.47 4.96
CA LEU A 126 7.96 -20.93 4.86
C LEU A 126 9.25 -21.62 4.41
N ALA A 127 10.06 -20.92 3.61
CA ALA A 127 11.37 -21.38 3.18
C ALA A 127 12.47 -21.15 4.23
N GLY A 128 12.15 -20.59 5.39
CA GLY A 128 13.10 -20.29 6.48
C GLY A 128 14.04 -19.12 6.19
N LYS A 129 13.72 -18.26 5.21
CA LYS A 129 14.56 -17.10 4.84
C LYS A 129 14.27 -15.86 5.70
N VAL A 130 13.12 -15.82 6.36
CA VAL A 130 12.70 -14.72 7.24
C VAL A 130 12.60 -15.26 8.66
N GLN A 131 13.36 -14.66 9.58
CA GLN A 131 13.45 -15.10 10.97
C GLN A 131 12.50 -14.34 11.89
N GLY A 132 12.30 -13.05 11.61
CA GLY A 132 11.58 -12.12 12.46
C GLY A 132 10.50 -11.37 11.68
N TYR A 133 9.38 -11.06 12.34
CA TYR A 133 8.29 -10.32 11.69
C TYR A 133 7.64 -9.29 12.61
N PHE A 134 7.51 -8.06 12.12
CA PHE A 134 6.80 -6.97 12.78
C PHE A 134 5.41 -6.78 12.17
N LEU A 135 4.39 -6.74 13.01
CA LEU A 135 2.98 -6.64 12.61
C LEU A 135 2.30 -5.50 13.36
N PHE A 136 2.18 -4.36 12.68
CA PHE A 136 1.55 -3.15 13.22
C PHE A 136 0.13 -3.00 12.67
N GLY A 137 -0.88 -3.24 13.51
CA GLY A 137 -2.30 -3.07 13.16
C GLY A 137 -2.74 -3.92 11.96
N GLN A 138 -2.11 -5.09 11.76
CA GLN A 138 -2.40 -6.02 10.67
C GLN A 138 -2.67 -7.42 11.22
N ASN A 139 -3.59 -8.13 10.56
CA ASN A 139 -4.05 -9.45 10.99
C ASN A 139 -3.97 -10.48 9.84
N PRO A 140 -2.77 -10.83 9.34
CA PRO A 140 -2.62 -11.76 8.21
C PRO A 140 -3.21 -13.15 8.45
N ALA A 141 -3.27 -13.63 9.69
CA ALA A 141 -3.84 -14.94 10.02
C ALA A 141 -5.34 -15.07 9.75
N ALA A 142 -6.04 -13.96 9.49
CA ALA A 142 -7.44 -13.94 9.08
C ALA A 142 -7.72 -13.03 7.86
N GLY A 143 -7.06 -11.88 7.79
CA GLY A 143 -7.34 -10.83 6.80
C GLY A 143 -6.59 -10.96 5.49
N SER A 144 -5.50 -11.73 5.43
CA SER A 144 -4.76 -11.98 4.19
C SER A 144 -5.32 -13.21 3.48
N THR A 145 -5.19 -13.26 2.16
CA THR A 145 -5.65 -14.37 1.34
C THR A 145 -4.82 -15.62 1.59
N ASP A 146 -5.47 -16.79 1.47
CA ASP A 146 -4.93 -18.07 1.92
C ASP A 146 -4.47 -17.97 3.39
N ALA A 147 -5.39 -17.55 4.26
CA ALA A 147 -5.10 -17.29 5.66
C ALA A 147 -4.56 -18.54 6.39
N ARG A 148 -4.90 -19.74 5.92
CA ARG A 148 -4.31 -21.01 6.37
C ARG A 148 -2.82 -21.08 6.07
N LEU A 149 -2.40 -20.74 4.85
CA LEU A 149 -0.98 -20.63 4.52
C LEU A 149 -0.27 -19.59 5.40
N GLN A 150 -0.90 -18.45 5.64
CA GLN A 150 -0.33 -17.40 6.49
C GLN A 150 -0.07 -17.94 7.91
N ARG A 151 -1.03 -18.63 8.52
CA ARG A 151 -0.83 -19.28 9.82
C ARG A 151 0.32 -20.28 9.81
N LYS A 152 0.44 -21.09 8.75
CA LYS A 152 1.57 -22.04 8.60
C LYS A 152 2.93 -21.36 8.40
N ALA A 153 2.96 -20.21 7.73
CA ALA A 153 4.16 -19.41 7.62
C ALA A 153 4.58 -18.87 8.99
N LEU A 154 3.63 -18.31 9.76
CA LEU A 154 3.93 -17.77 11.09
C LEU A 154 4.58 -18.80 12.03
N GLU A 155 4.23 -20.09 11.92
CA GLU A 155 4.86 -21.20 12.69
C GLU A 155 6.37 -21.36 12.44
N GLN A 156 6.90 -20.84 11.32
CA GLN A 156 8.29 -20.99 10.90
C GLN A 156 9.20 -19.85 11.36
N LEU A 157 8.64 -18.75 11.88
CA LEU A 157 9.40 -17.63 12.41
C LEU A 157 10.15 -18.02 13.69
N ASP A 158 11.28 -17.38 13.94
CA ASP A 158 11.98 -17.46 15.22
C ASP A 158 11.30 -16.53 16.24
N TRP A 159 10.90 -15.33 15.82
CA TRP A 159 10.15 -14.38 16.65
C TRP A 159 9.18 -13.51 15.84
N MET A 160 8.15 -12.98 16.50
CA MET A 160 7.33 -11.90 15.94
C MET A 160 6.83 -10.93 16.99
N VAL A 161 6.65 -9.68 16.57
CA VAL A 161 6.10 -8.60 17.40
C VAL A 161 4.77 -8.15 16.80
N VAL A 162 3.70 -8.32 17.56
CA VAL A 162 2.34 -7.90 17.21
C VAL A 162 1.98 -6.66 18.02
N ARG A 163 1.60 -5.60 17.31
CA ARG A 163 1.13 -4.33 17.87
C ARG A 163 -0.32 -4.12 17.43
N ASP A 164 -1.26 -4.35 18.34
CA ASP A 164 -2.70 -4.22 18.04
C ASP A 164 -3.47 -3.78 19.31
N LEU A 165 -4.74 -3.41 19.13
CA LEU A 165 -5.64 -3.00 20.21
C LEU A 165 -6.10 -4.19 21.06
N TYR A 166 -6.19 -5.37 20.42
CA TYR A 166 -6.69 -6.60 21.03
C TYR A 166 -5.77 -7.77 20.68
N GLU A 167 -5.94 -8.90 21.39
CA GLU A 167 -5.37 -10.15 20.93
C GLU A 167 -6.12 -10.64 19.69
N ILE A 168 -5.48 -10.55 18.54
CA ILE A 168 -6.00 -10.94 17.22
C ILE A 168 -5.59 -12.37 16.85
N GLU A 169 -6.19 -12.92 15.79
CA GLU A 169 -5.85 -14.26 15.27
C GLU A 169 -4.34 -14.40 15.04
N THR A 170 -3.69 -13.40 14.46
CA THR A 170 -2.23 -13.45 14.25
C THR A 170 -1.43 -13.59 15.54
N ALA A 171 -1.84 -12.99 16.65
CA ALA A 171 -1.14 -13.15 17.93
C ALA A 171 -1.39 -14.52 18.58
N ALA A 172 -2.52 -15.15 18.26
CA ALA A 172 -3.00 -16.38 18.89
C ALA A 172 -2.85 -17.65 18.05
N PHE A 173 -2.29 -17.53 16.83
CA PHE A 173 -2.17 -18.61 15.86
C PHE A 173 -1.49 -19.88 16.43
N TRP A 174 -0.62 -19.72 17.42
CA TRP A 174 0.19 -20.79 18.00
C TRP A 174 -0.51 -21.61 19.08
N TYR A 175 -1.72 -21.22 19.51
CA TYR A 175 -2.48 -21.97 20.51
C TYR A 175 -3.99 -22.05 20.28
N LYS A 176 -4.54 -21.29 19.31
CA LYS A 176 -5.95 -21.38 18.92
C LYS A 176 -6.10 -22.02 17.54
N GLU A 177 -7.06 -22.93 17.43
CA GLU A 177 -7.43 -23.58 16.17
C GLU A 177 -8.43 -22.68 15.42
N ALA A 178 -8.22 -22.49 14.11
CA ALA A 178 -9.15 -21.74 13.27
C ALA A 178 -10.43 -22.54 13.00
N ILE A 179 -10.25 -23.82 12.68
CA ILE A 179 -11.33 -24.81 12.59
C ILE A 179 -10.98 -25.97 13.52
N PRO A 180 -11.77 -26.18 14.59
CA PRO A 180 -11.57 -27.30 15.49
C PRO A 180 -11.40 -28.62 14.73
N HIS A 181 -10.44 -29.43 15.14
CA HIS A 181 -10.11 -30.74 14.55
C HIS A 181 -9.45 -30.75 13.16
N LEU A 182 -9.69 -29.77 12.28
CA LEU A 182 -9.04 -29.66 10.97
C LEU A 182 -7.70 -28.93 11.04
N ASP A 183 -7.62 -27.87 11.86
CA ASP A 183 -6.42 -27.04 12.00
C ASP A 183 -5.74 -27.28 13.37
N ARG A 184 -5.56 -28.55 13.75
CA ARG A 184 -4.99 -28.88 15.07
C ARG A 184 -3.66 -28.17 15.31
N VAL A 185 -3.61 -27.42 16.40
CA VAL A 185 -2.43 -26.67 16.82
C VAL A 185 -1.74 -27.41 17.97
N ASP A 186 -0.43 -27.63 17.83
CA ASP A 186 0.41 -28.20 18.88
C ASP A 186 1.44 -27.15 19.31
N PRO A 187 1.14 -26.36 20.38
CA PRO A 187 2.03 -25.30 20.84
C PRO A 187 3.46 -25.80 21.12
N GLY A 188 3.62 -27.06 21.53
CA GLY A 188 4.93 -27.66 21.81
C GLY A 188 5.80 -27.87 20.57
N LYS A 189 5.24 -27.74 19.36
CA LYS A 189 5.97 -27.86 18.08
C LYS A 189 6.18 -26.52 17.38
N ILE A 190 5.61 -25.43 17.89
CA ILE A 190 5.73 -24.10 17.29
C ILE A 190 6.86 -23.36 18.00
N LYS A 191 7.91 -23.02 17.24
CA LYS A 191 9.12 -22.40 17.78
C LYS A 191 9.04 -20.89 17.94
N THR A 192 8.04 -20.25 17.33
CA THR A 192 7.95 -18.80 17.23
C THR A 192 7.71 -18.15 18.58
N GLU A 193 8.62 -17.28 18.99
CA GLU A 193 8.41 -16.41 20.15
C GLU A 193 7.49 -15.23 19.78
N VAL A 194 6.41 -15.04 20.52
CA VAL A 194 5.38 -14.04 20.19
C VAL A 194 5.33 -12.94 21.24
N PHE A 195 5.61 -11.71 20.82
CA PHE A 195 5.46 -10.50 21.64
C PHE A 195 4.18 -9.77 21.23
N LEU A 196 3.12 -9.86 22.03
CA LEU A 196 1.93 -9.01 21.87
C LEU A 196 2.07 -7.76 22.73
N LEU A 197 2.16 -6.60 22.07
CA LEU A 197 2.35 -5.30 22.72
C LEU A 197 1.12 -4.42 22.48
N PRO A 198 0.39 -3.99 23.53
CA PRO A 198 -0.86 -3.27 23.36
C PRO A 198 -0.63 -1.87 22.75
N ALA A 199 -1.38 -1.57 21.69
CA ALA A 199 -1.31 -0.29 20.98
C ALA A 199 -2.40 0.68 21.46
N ALA A 200 -2.09 1.98 21.44
CA ALA A 200 -3.08 3.03 21.67
C ALA A 200 -4.01 3.20 20.46
N ALA A 201 -5.31 3.35 20.72
CA ALA A 201 -6.33 3.66 19.73
C ALA A 201 -6.18 5.08 19.15
N SER A 202 -6.97 5.39 18.13
CA SER A 202 -6.87 6.70 17.45
C SER A 202 -7.18 7.90 18.33
N THR A 203 -8.07 7.77 19.31
CA THR A 203 -8.43 8.85 20.25
C THR A 203 -7.45 8.99 21.41
N GLU A 204 -6.53 8.04 21.55
CA GLU A 204 -5.59 7.93 22.67
C GLU A 204 -4.18 8.42 22.30
N LYS A 205 -4.03 9.00 21.10
CA LYS A 205 -2.78 9.56 20.58
C LYS A 205 -3.04 10.70 19.61
N GLU A 206 -2.20 11.71 19.67
CA GLU A 206 -2.17 12.80 18.69
C GLU A 206 -1.50 12.36 17.38
N GLY A 207 -1.59 13.21 16.36
CA GLY A 207 -0.91 13.03 15.08
C GLY A 207 -1.83 13.33 13.89
N SER A 208 -1.35 13.04 12.69
CA SER A 208 -2.10 13.30 11.46
C SER A 208 -2.53 12.04 10.72
N PHE A 209 -3.53 12.18 9.86
CA PHE A 209 -3.86 11.19 8.84
C PHE A 209 -4.28 11.88 7.54
N THR A 210 -4.06 11.19 6.42
CA THR A 210 -4.40 11.64 5.07
C THR A 210 -5.60 10.86 4.55
N ASN A 211 -6.71 11.57 4.28
CA ASN A 211 -7.93 10.94 3.80
C ASN A 211 -7.92 10.68 2.28
N THR A 212 -9.00 10.11 1.73
CA THR A 212 -9.13 9.80 0.28
C THR A 212 -9.07 11.03 -0.65
N GLN A 213 -9.27 12.24 -0.11
CA GLN A 213 -9.19 13.50 -0.84
C GLN A 213 -7.79 14.13 -0.75
N ARG A 214 -6.84 13.45 -0.08
CA ARG A 214 -5.48 13.92 0.21
C ARG A 214 -5.42 15.05 1.24
N LEU A 215 -6.46 15.22 2.06
CA LEU A 215 -6.44 16.18 3.16
C LEU A 215 -5.64 15.59 4.33
N VAL A 216 -4.56 16.25 4.70
CA VAL A 216 -3.81 15.98 5.94
C VAL A 216 -4.57 16.64 7.08
N GLN A 217 -5.09 15.83 8.00
CA GLN A 217 -5.89 16.30 9.12
C GLN A 217 -5.19 15.95 10.42
N TRP A 218 -4.95 16.97 11.25
CA TRP A 218 -4.43 16.79 12.60
C TRP A 218 -5.55 16.37 13.55
N ARG A 219 -5.19 15.58 14.57
CA ARG A 219 -6.04 15.30 15.73
C ARG A 219 -5.21 15.37 17.00
N ASP A 220 -5.85 15.85 18.05
CA ASP A 220 -5.28 15.86 19.39
C ASP A 220 -5.67 14.59 20.15
N LYS A 221 -4.84 14.23 21.13
CA LYS A 221 -5.15 13.17 22.07
C LYS A 221 -6.32 13.59 22.96
N ALA A 222 -7.29 12.70 23.14
CA ALA A 222 -8.45 12.96 24.00
C ALA A 222 -8.30 12.37 25.41
N ILE A 223 -7.61 11.23 25.52
CA ILE A 223 -7.41 10.50 26.77
C ILE A 223 -6.13 9.67 26.69
N ASP A 224 -5.54 9.35 27.85
CA ASP A 224 -4.48 8.34 27.89
C ASP A 224 -5.00 6.95 27.49
N PRO A 225 -4.20 6.15 26.79
CA PRO A 225 -4.55 4.77 26.54
C PRO A 225 -4.61 3.99 27.86
N SER A 226 -5.34 2.88 27.91
CA SER A 226 -5.46 2.07 29.12
C SER A 226 -4.20 1.25 29.46
N GLY A 227 -3.92 1.03 30.75
CA GLY A 227 -2.84 0.14 31.21
C GLY A 227 -1.46 0.46 30.62
N ASP A 228 -0.79 -0.54 30.05
CA ASP A 228 0.53 -0.37 29.44
C ASP A 228 0.50 -0.08 27.94
N ALA A 229 -0.67 0.18 27.37
CA ALA A 229 -0.77 0.57 25.97
C ALA A 229 0.01 1.88 25.70
N ARG A 230 0.64 1.93 24.53
CA ARG A 230 1.43 3.07 24.04
C ARG A 230 1.14 3.36 22.57
N SER A 231 1.34 4.59 22.14
CA SER A 231 1.22 4.96 20.73
C SER A 231 2.22 4.18 19.86
N ASP A 232 1.94 4.05 18.56
CA ASP A 232 2.89 3.42 17.63
C ASP A 232 4.16 4.28 17.46
N LEU A 233 3.99 5.60 17.56
CA LEU A 233 5.08 6.56 17.54
C LEU A 233 6.01 6.34 18.73
N TRP A 234 5.48 6.22 19.95
CA TRP A 234 6.24 5.87 21.16
C TRP A 234 7.05 4.59 20.94
N PHE A 235 6.41 3.54 20.42
CA PHE A 235 7.07 2.25 20.23
C PHE A 235 8.26 2.35 19.27
N VAL A 236 8.05 2.92 18.08
CA VAL A 236 9.11 3.04 17.06
C VAL A 236 10.23 3.95 17.56
N TYR A 237 9.88 5.08 18.17
CA TYR A 237 10.84 6.04 18.72
C TYR A 237 11.77 5.39 19.77
N HIS A 238 11.19 4.72 20.78
CA HIS A 238 11.96 4.09 21.84
C HIS A 238 12.72 2.84 21.38
N LEU A 239 12.18 2.10 20.41
CA LEU A 239 12.94 1.02 19.75
C LEU A 239 14.19 1.59 19.04
N GLY A 240 14.04 2.69 18.32
CA GLY A 240 15.15 3.40 17.67
C GLY A 240 16.22 3.85 18.66
N LYS A 241 15.85 4.47 19.78
CA LYS A 241 16.81 4.86 20.84
C LYS A 241 17.60 3.67 21.36
N ARG A 242 16.90 2.57 21.70
CA ARG A 242 17.54 1.35 22.22
C ARG A 242 18.48 0.71 21.21
N LEU A 243 18.10 0.69 19.93
CA LEU A 243 18.97 0.20 18.86
C LEU A 243 20.21 1.09 18.69
N LYS A 244 20.05 2.42 18.69
CA LYS A 244 21.21 3.34 18.63
C LYS A 244 22.14 3.17 19.83
N GLU A 245 21.60 3.00 21.03
CA GLU A 245 22.39 2.72 22.24
C GLU A 245 23.14 1.38 22.14
N LEU A 246 22.44 0.31 21.74
CA LEU A 246 23.03 -1.02 21.55
C LEU A 246 24.21 -1.00 20.56
N TYR A 247 24.10 -0.20 19.51
CA TYR A 247 25.10 -0.11 18.45
C TYR A 247 26.08 1.08 18.58
N ALA A 248 26.00 1.87 19.64
CA ALA A 248 26.81 3.09 19.80
C ALA A 248 28.31 2.83 19.74
N GLY A 249 28.77 1.69 20.27
CA GLY A 249 30.17 1.26 20.25
C GLY A 249 30.59 0.41 19.05
N SER A 250 29.67 0.09 18.13
CA SER A 250 29.99 -0.78 16.99
C SER A 250 30.97 -0.11 16.02
N LYS A 251 31.91 -0.90 15.50
CA LYS A 251 32.88 -0.49 14.48
C LYS A 251 32.57 -1.13 13.12
N ASP A 252 31.53 -1.95 13.03
CA ASP A 252 31.16 -2.63 11.80
C ASP A 252 30.56 -1.63 10.80
N PRO A 253 31.07 -1.55 9.55
CA PRO A 253 30.55 -0.59 8.56
C PRO A 253 29.04 -0.71 8.28
N LYS A 254 28.49 -1.92 8.41
CA LYS A 254 27.05 -2.19 8.21
C LYS A 254 26.15 -1.52 9.26
N ASP A 255 26.70 -1.15 10.42
CA ASP A 255 25.94 -0.55 11.53
C ASP A 255 25.94 0.99 11.44
N ARG A 256 26.80 1.55 10.58
CA ARG A 256 26.92 2.99 10.37
C ARG A 256 25.59 3.69 10.00
N PRO A 257 24.71 3.13 9.15
CA PRO A 257 23.42 3.74 8.84
C PRO A 257 22.58 4.03 10.08
N LEU A 258 22.49 3.05 11.00
CA LEU A 258 21.74 3.17 12.25
C LEU A 258 22.37 4.22 13.19
N GLN A 259 23.69 4.21 13.29
CA GLN A 259 24.44 5.18 14.10
C GLN A 259 24.24 6.62 13.60
N ALA A 260 24.26 6.82 12.28
CA ALA A 260 24.16 8.13 11.63
C ALA A 260 22.73 8.67 11.53
N LEU A 261 21.70 7.82 11.68
CA LEU A 261 20.30 8.25 11.57
C LEU A 261 19.96 9.37 12.56
N THR A 262 19.37 10.47 12.09
CA THR A 262 18.81 11.53 12.95
C THR A 262 17.66 10.96 13.77
N TRP A 263 17.53 11.33 15.04
CA TRP A 263 16.51 10.72 15.92
C TRP A 263 16.07 11.65 17.06
N GLU A 264 15.91 12.95 16.76
CA GLU A 264 15.74 14.03 17.73
C GLU A 264 14.27 14.42 17.97
N TYR A 265 13.44 13.44 18.31
CA TYR A 265 11.98 13.63 18.48
C TYR A 265 11.52 13.74 19.95
N ASP A 266 12.45 13.89 20.91
CA ASP A 266 12.09 14.08 22.31
C ASP A 266 11.12 15.27 22.47
N ARG A 267 10.10 15.13 23.30
CA ARG A 267 9.26 16.28 23.65
C ARG A 267 10.00 17.18 24.63
N ALA A 268 9.84 18.50 24.48
CA ALA A 268 10.47 19.46 25.38
C ALA A 268 9.90 19.37 26.82
N GLU A 269 8.58 19.26 26.93
CA GLU A 269 7.85 19.11 28.20
C GLU A 269 6.82 17.99 28.05
N PRO A 270 6.61 17.11 29.03
CA PRO A 270 5.56 16.09 28.95
C PRO A 270 4.19 16.67 28.60
N GLU A 271 3.38 15.88 27.90
CA GLU A 271 2.01 16.26 27.57
C GLU A 271 1.20 16.55 28.86
N THR A 272 0.55 17.71 28.91
CA THR A 272 -0.17 18.16 30.11
C THR A 272 -1.30 17.19 30.45
N GLY A 273 -1.29 16.66 31.68
CA GLY A 273 -2.31 15.73 32.17
C GLY A 273 -2.15 14.29 31.70
N SER A 274 -1.14 13.98 30.88
CA SER A 274 -0.79 12.62 30.49
C SER A 274 0.00 11.90 31.59
N ARG A 275 -0.33 10.64 31.85
CA ARG A 275 0.48 9.73 32.68
C ARG A 275 1.72 9.22 31.95
N ILE A 276 1.74 9.32 30.62
CA ILE A 276 2.86 8.91 29.76
C ILE A 276 3.75 10.14 29.59
N LEU A 277 4.91 10.12 30.24
CA LEU A 277 5.80 11.28 30.33
C LEU A 277 6.86 11.31 29.22
N ASP A 278 7.05 10.20 28.52
CA ASP A 278 8.10 9.96 27.54
C ASP A 278 7.56 9.73 26.12
N GLU A 279 6.37 10.27 25.83
CA GLU A 279 5.80 10.31 24.48
C GLU A 279 6.60 11.33 23.63
N PRO A 280 7.16 10.93 22.48
CA PRO A 280 7.83 11.85 21.57
C PRO A 280 6.86 12.90 21.00
N ASP A 281 7.44 13.92 20.38
CA ASP A 281 6.71 15.03 19.79
C ASP A 281 6.29 14.71 18.34
N ALA A 282 4.99 14.50 18.13
CA ALA A 282 4.46 14.19 16.80
C ALA A 282 4.55 15.39 15.84
N GLU A 283 4.59 16.63 16.34
CA GLU A 283 4.76 17.82 15.50
C GLU A 283 6.18 17.92 14.94
N LEU A 284 7.20 17.46 15.67
CA LEU A 284 8.57 17.39 15.16
C LEU A 284 8.68 16.41 13.98
N VAL A 285 8.01 15.25 14.08
CA VAL A 285 7.94 14.28 12.98
C VAL A 285 7.22 14.91 11.77
N LEU A 286 6.10 15.59 12.00
CA LEU A 286 5.36 16.25 10.92
C LEU A 286 6.17 17.40 10.28
N LYS A 287 6.92 18.16 11.09
CA LYS A 287 7.84 19.21 10.63
C LYS A 287 8.96 18.64 9.75
N GLU A 288 9.52 17.49 10.11
CA GLU A 288 10.54 16.81 9.30
C GLU A 288 9.95 16.36 7.96
N ILE A 289 8.76 15.75 7.97
CA ILE A 289 8.04 15.32 6.76
C ILE A 289 7.72 16.53 5.85
N ASN A 290 7.33 17.67 6.42
CA ASN A 290 7.11 18.91 5.67
C ASN A 290 8.42 19.44 5.06
N GLY A 291 9.50 19.38 5.82
CA GLY A 291 10.79 19.95 5.50
C GLY A 291 11.04 21.29 6.20
N TYR A 292 12.32 21.55 6.45
CA TYR A 292 12.83 22.79 7.03
C TYR A 292 14.16 23.17 6.36
N TYR A 293 14.51 24.44 6.40
CA TYR A 293 15.81 24.89 5.92
C TYR A 293 16.91 24.50 6.91
N VAL A 294 17.96 23.82 6.44
CA VAL A 294 19.16 23.49 7.25
C VAL A 294 20.18 24.63 7.31
N ARG A 295 20.02 25.64 6.44
CA ARG A 295 20.82 26.88 6.38
C ARG A 295 19.93 28.06 5.96
N PRO A 296 20.30 29.32 6.28
CA PRO A 296 19.55 30.49 5.82
C PRO A 296 19.37 30.49 4.29
N PRO A 297 18.14 30.67 3.77
CA PRO A 297 17.85 30.56 2.33
C PRO A 297 18.46 31.69 1.48
N ASP A 298 18.90 32.78 2.11
CA ASP A 298 19.48 33.99 1.53
C ASP A 298 21.02 33.98 1.47
N GLN A 299 21.69 32.95 2.01
CA GLN A 299 23.15 32.85 2.00
C GLN A 299 23.66 31.66 1.19
N THR A 300 24.16 31.96 -0.02
CA THR A 300 25.00 31.05 -0.79
C THR A 300 26.44 31.14 -0.29
N ASP A 301 26.81 30.22 0.58
CA ASP A 301 28.18 29.74 0.76
C ASP A 301 29.26 30.81 1.04
N THR A 302 29.29 31.35 2.25
CA THR A 302 30.53 31.91 2.83
C THR A 302 30.65 31.47 4.29
N GLY A 303 31.84 30.98 4.65
CA GLY A 303 32.12 30.31 5.92
C GLY A 303 31.67 31.10 7.15
N GLY A 304 30.86 30.45 7.99
CA GLY A 304 30.37 31.00 9.26
C GLY A 304 28.84 30.95 9.46
N SER A 305 28.07 30.41 8.51
CA SER A 305 26.60 30.42 8.59
C SER A 305 26.05 29.45 9.66
N LYS A 306 25.04 29.93 10.39
CA LYS A 306 24.28 29.13 11.38
C LYS A 306 23.67 27.92 10.67
N VAL A 307 23.98 26.71 11.15
CA VAL A 307 23.30 25.48 10.74
C VAL A 307 22.05 25.33 11.61
N TYR A 308 20.90 25.13 10.98
CA TYR A 308 19.63 24.88 11.68
C TYR A 308 19.44 23.39 11.94
N THR A 309 18.87 23.07 13.10
CA THR A 309 18.40 21.75 13.51
C THR A 309 16.91 21.58 13.18
N LEU A 310 16.37 20.37 13.37
CA LEU A 310 14.94 20.11 13.25
C LEU A 310 14.11 21.06 14.13
N ARG A 311 14.62 21.46 15.31
CA ARG A 311 13.87 22.31 16.25
C ARG A 311 13.80 23.78 15.82
N ASP A 312 14.93 24.35 15.41
CA ASP A 312 15.04 25.80 15.19
C ASP A 312 15.02 26.22 13.71
N GLY A 313 15.01 25.27 12.78
CA GLY A 313 14.89 25.56 11.35
C GLY A 313 13.51 26.09 10.96
N PRO A 314 13.42 27.13 10.12
CA PRO A 314 12.15 27.61 9.57
C PRO A 314 11.57 26.59 8.58
N HIS A 315 10.24 26.44 8.59
CA HIS A 315 9.54 25.54 7.66
C HIS A 315 9.74 25.99 6.22
N VAL A 316 9.82 25.01 5.31
CA VAL A 316 9.60 25.32 3.90
C VAL A 316 8.10 25.62 3.71
N PRO A 317 7.73 26.75 3.08
CA PRO A 317 6.33 27.19 2.97
C PRO A 317 5.47 26.29 2.08
N ASN A 318 6.08 25.53 1.19
CA ASN A 318 5.47 24.54 0.31
C ASN A 318 6.58 23.67 -0.29
N PHE A 319 6.21 22.61 -1.00
CA PHE A 319 7.18 21.88 -1.79
C PHE A 319 7.74 22.73 -2.95
N THR A 320 7.20 23.94 -3.25
CA THR A 320 7.87 24.91 -4.12
C THR A 320 9.10 25.64 -3.54
N ALA A 321 9.29 25.59 -2.23
CA ALA A 321 10.56 25.93 -1.60
C ALA A 321 11.56 24.77 -1.71
N LEU A 322 11.08 23.56 -2.00
CA LEU A 322 11.82 22.45 -2.61
C LEU A 322 11.64 22.43 -4.17
N LYS A 323 11.04 23.51 -4.73
CA LYS A 323 10.38 23.73 -6.04
C LYS A 323 9.25 22.73 -6.39
N SER A 324 8.09 23.28 -6.89
CA SER A 324 6.89 22.65 -7.54
C SER A 324 5.50 22.53 -6.73
N ASP A 325 4.25 22.62 -7.32
CA ASP A 325 2.84 22.52 -6.74
C ASP A 325 1.70 21.52 -7.33
N GLY A 326 1.99 20.28 -7.79
CA GLY A 326 1.13 19.22 -8.40
C GLY A 326 -0.29 18.78 -7.90
N SER A 327 -1.40 19.12 -8.59
CA SER A 327 -2.62 18.28 -8.87
C SER A 327 -3.62 18.69 -10.03
N THR A 328 -3.82 17.89 -11.08
CA THR A 328 -4.21 18.39 -12.43
C THR A 328 -5.62 19.00 -12.60
N ASN A 329 -5.74 20.33 -12.45
CA ASN A 329 -6.96 21.08 -12.78
C ASN A 329 -6.86 21.86 -14.12
N ARG A 330 -5.69 21.94 -14.77
CA ARG A 330 -5.51 22.56 -16.11
C ARG A 330 -6.39 21.98 -17.20
N ALA A 331 -6.73 20.69 -17.12
CA ALA A 331 -7.63 20.03 -18.06
C ALA A 331 -9.11 20.48 -17.94
N SER A 332 -9.46 21.27 -16.92
CA SER A 332 -10.81 21.86 -16.76
C SER A 332 -11.09 23.03 -17.71
N ALA A 333 -10.05 23.53 -18.38
CA ALA A 333 -10.12 24.54 -19.42
C ALA A 333 -9.62 23.99 -20.77
N ASP A 334 -10.11 24.58 -21.86
CA ASP A 334 -9.73 24.26 -23.23
C ASP A 334 -8.27 24.64 -23.53
N PRO A 335 -7.74 24.29 -24.73
CA PRO A 335 -6.38 24.65 -25.10
C PRO A 335 -6.13 26.17 -25.17
N GLN A 336 -7.17 26.99 -25.29
CA GLN A 336 -7.10 28.46 -25.25
C GLN A 336 -7.24 29.02 -23.82
N GLY A 337 -7.41 28.16 -22.82
CA GLY A 337 -7.55 28.54 -21.40
C GLY A 337 -8.93 29.03 -20.99
N ARG A 338 -9.95 28.78 -21.81
CA ARG A 338 -11.36 29.05 -21.45
C ARG A 338 -11.97 27.84 -20.77
N PRO A 339 -12.79 27.97 -19.74
CA PRO A 339 -13.47 26.83 -19.14
C PRO A 339 -14.31 26.06 -20.15
N TRP A 340 -14.31 24.71 -20.09
CA TRP A 340 -15.23 23.91 -20.91
C TRP A 340 -16.70 24.16 -20.58
N SER A 341 -16.99 24.63 -19.36
CA SER A 341 -18.33 24.95 -18.89
C SER A 341 -18.26 26.05 -17.83
N GLU A 342 -18.95 27.16 -18.05
CA GLU A 342 -19.03 28.24 -17.06
C GLU A 342 -19.62 27.79 -15.72
N ARG A 343 -20.62 26.90 -15.74
CA ARG A 343 -21.25 26.37 -14.53
C ARG A 343 -20.30 25.52 -13.68
N LYS A 344 -19.28 24.91 -14.31
CA LYS A 344 -18.35 23.96 -13.67
C LYS A 344 -16.89 24.40 -13.80
N LYS A 345 -16.63 25.69 -14.04
CA LYS A 345 -15.26 26.19 -14.19
C LYS A 345 -14.48 26.00 -12.89
N TYR A 346 -13.22 25.61 -13.03
CA TYR A 346 -12.29 25.48 -11.93
C TYR A 346 -11.22 26.56 -12.05
N ILE A 347 -10.40 26.47 -13.11
CA ILE A 347 -9.39 27.48 -13.45
C ILE A 347 -9.57 27.96 -14.90
N TRP A 348 -9.09 29.16 -15.18
CA TRP A 348 -9.07 29.79 -16.51
C TRP A 348 -7.85 30.70 -16.65
N TRP A 349 -7.50 31.02 -17.90
CA TRP A 349 -6.45 31.98 -18.20
C TRP A 349 -7.02 33.40 -18.10
N ASP A 350 -6.41 34.24 -17.27
CA ASP A 350 -6.67 35.68 -17.18
C ASP A 350 -5.65 36.40 -18.07
N GLU A 351 -6.13 36.89 -19.22
CA GLU A 351 -5.28 37.59 -20.20
C GLU A 351 -4.71 38.91 -19.66
N GLU A 352 -5.47 39.63 -18.83
CA GLU A 352 -5.04 40.92 -18.28
C GLU A 352 -3.91 40.71 -17.26
N GLN A 353 -4.06 39.70 -16.40
CA GLN A 353 -3.07 39.39 -15.37
C GLN A 353 -1.95 38.46 -15.86
N ARG A 354 -2.06 37.94 -17.09
CA ARG A 354 -1.16 36.94 -17.69
C ARG A 354 -0.88 35.75 -16.76
N LYS A 355 -1.94 35.20 -16.18
CA LYS A 355 -1.83 34.04 -15.29
C LYS A 355 -3.08 33.16 -15.30
N TRP A 356 -2.88 31.89 -14.94
CA TRP A 356 -3.97 31.00 -14.55
C TRP A 356 -4.53 31.46 -13.20
N THR A 357 -5.85 31.57 -13.12
CA THR A 357 -6.59 31.93 -11.92
C THR A 357 -7.84 31.06 -11.82
N GLY A 358 -8.53 31.07 -10.69
CA GLY A 358 -9.73 30.25 -10.52
C GLY A 358 -10.27 30.16 -9.11
N TYR A 359 -11.17 29.19 -8.92
CA TYR A 359 -11.70 28.81 -7.61
C TYR A 359 -10.79 27.80 -6.88
N ASP A 360 -9.81 27.24 -7.58
CA ASP A 360 -8.83 26.30 -7.07
C ASP A 360 -7.42 26.81 -7.39
N VAL A 361 -6.41 26.32 -6.66
CA VAL A 361 -5.00 26.65 -6.91
C VAL A 361 -4.58 26.00 -8.22
N PRO A 362 -4.11 26.74 -9.24
CA PRO A 362 -3.73 26.15 -10.52
C PRO A 362 -2.63 25.10 -10.36
N ASP A 363 -2.91 23.87 -10.80
CA ASP A 363 -1.87 22.86 -10.98
C ASP A 363 -1.26 22.94 -12.37
N PHE A 364 -0.59 24.04 -12.57
CA PHE A 364 0.11 24.34 -13.80
C PHE A 364 0.99 25.55 -13.53
N PRO A 365 2.11 25.71 -14.24
CA PRO A 365 2.90 26.93 -14.12
C PRO A 365 2.02 28.16 -14.32
N VAL A 366 1.80 28.90 -13.22
CA VAL A 366 0.75 29.92 -13.11
C VAL A 366 0.87 30.97 -14.21
N THR A 367 2.08 31.31 -14.63
CA THR A 367 2.36 32.34 -15.66
C THR A 367 2.55 31.79 -17.06
N ARG A 368 2.39 30.47 -17.29
CA ARG A 368 2.57 29.87 -18.61
C ARG A 368 1.32 30.06 -19.47
N PRO A 369 1.39 30.85 -20.56
CA PRO A 369 0.22 31.15 -21.36
C PRO A 369 -0.24 29.92 -22.16
N PRO A 370 -1.53 29.83 -22.55
CA PRO A 370 -2.09 28.69 -23.26
C PRO A 370 -1.40 28.38 -24.61
N ASP A 371 -0.88 29.42 -25.27
CA ASP A 371 -0.17 29.35 -26.56
C ASP A 371 1.33 29.06 -26.43
N TYR A 372 1.85 28.90 -25.21
CA TYR A 372 3.26 28.59 -24.98
C TYR A 372 3.68 27.31 -25.71
N THR A 373 4.71 27.44 -26.55
CA THR A 373 5.32 26.32 -27.27
C THR A 373 6.74 26.10 -26.73
N PRO A 374 7.08 24.87 -26.29
CA PRO A 374 8.40 24.59 -25.76
C PRO A 374 9.46 24.69 -26.86
N SER A 375 10.65 25.20 -26.52
CA SER A 375 11.79 25.20 -27.45
C SER A 375 12.31 23.77 -27.67
N PRO A 376 12.88 23.45 -28.85
CA PRO A 376 13.54 22.17 -29.08
C PRO A 376 14.61 21.90 -28.00
N GLY A 377 14.54 20.73 -27.36
CA GLY A 377 15.48 20.33 -26.30
C GLY A 377 15.18 20.90 -24.91
N ALA A 378 14.05 21.59 -24.71
CA ALA A 378 13.62 22.00 -23.38
C ALA A 378 13.47 20.80 -22.44
N THR A 379 13.73 21.01 -21.15
CA THR A 379 13.72 19.96 -20.11
C THR A 379 12.80 20.34 -18.95
N GLY A 380 12.53 19.37 -18.08
CA GLY A 380 11.63 19.53 -16.94
C GLY A 380 10.28 20.07 -17.36
N MET A 381 9.77 21.04 -16.60
CA MET A 381 8.50 21.68 -16.94
C MET A 381 8.56 22.53 -18.20
N ASP A 382 9.70 23.08 -18.61
CA ASP A 382 9.78 23.90 -19.82
C ASP A 382 9.60 23.09 -21.11
N ALA A 383 9.64 21.75 -20.99
CA ALA A 383 9.27 20.83 -22.07
C ALA A 383 7.75 20.70 -22.30
N HIS A 384 6.91 21.26 -21.42
CA HIS A 384 5.46 21.18 -21.50
C HIS A 384 4.88 22.44 -22.13
N SER A 385 4.06 22.27 -23.18
CA SER A 385 3.31 23.36 -23.80
C SER A 385 2.29 23.97 -22.83
N GLY A 386 1.74 25.14 -23.16
CA GLY A 386 0.62 25.76 -22.43
C GLY A 386 -0.67 24.93 -22.38
N SER A 387 -0.71 23.83 -23.14
CA SER A 387 -1.84 22.92 -23.30
C SER A 387 -1.55 21.48 -22.86
N ASP A 388 -0.49 21.27 -22.07
CA ASP A 388 -0.07 19.97 -21.53
C ASP A 388 -0.49 19.82 -20.05
N PRO A 389 -1.75 19.44 -19.75
CA PRO A 389 -2.30 19.56 -18.41
C PRO A 389 -1.76 18.56 -17.37
N PHE A 390 -1.02 17.52 -17.77
CA PHE A 390 -0.61 16.45 -16.87
C PHE A 390 0.86 16.58 -16.46
N ILE A 391 1.18 17.52 -15.58
CA ILE A 391 2.56 17.93 -15.28
C ILE A 391 3.48 16.81 -14.78
N MET A 392 2.89 15.80 -14.10
CA MET A 392 3.61 14.64 -13.59
C MET A 392 3.94 13.60 -14.67
N LYS A 393 3.36 13.75 -15.88
CA LYS A 393 3.67 12.90 -17.02
C LYS A 393 4.79 13.54 -17.84
N PRO A 394 5.77 12.77 -18.31
CA PRO A 394 6.91 13.31 -19.03
C PRO A 394 6.47 14.04 -20.33
N ASP A 395 5.45 13.53 -21.02
CA ASP A 395 4.86 14.17 -22.20
C ASP A 395 3.76 15.20 -21.89
N GLY A 396 3.31 15.30 -20.64
CA GLY A 396 2.25 16.21 -20.23
C GLY A 396 0.84 15.78 -20.64
N LYS A 397 0.64 14.52 -21.06
CA LYS A 397 -0.62 14.00 -21.62
C LYS A 397 -1.28 12.93 -20.74
N GLY A 398 -2.59 12.78 -20.88
CA GLY A 398 -3.34 11.66 -20.34
C GLY A 398 -3.19 10.46 -21.26
N TRP A 399 -2.77 9.31 -20.72
CA TRP A 399 -2.48 8.11 -21.51
C TRP A 399 -3.72 7.25 -21.71
N LEU A 400 -4.16 7.12 -22.97
CA LEU A 400 -5.08 6.06 -23.40
C LEU A 400 -4.31 4.76 -23.70
N PHE A 401 -3.16 4.91 -24.37
CA PHE A 401 -2.15 3.87 -24.53
C PHE A 401 -1.02 4.15 -23.54
N VAL A 402 -0.69 3.19 -22.67
CA VAL A 402 0.31 3.35 -21.62
C VAL A 402 1.69 2.91 -22.15
N PRO A 403 2.64 3.84 -22.39
CA PRO A 403 3.93 3.51 -22.99
C PRO A 403 4.89 2.76 -22.04
N LYS A 404 4.69 2.88 -20.71
CA LYS A 404 5.57 2.29 -19.71
C LYS A 404 4.81 2.03 -18.41
N GLY A 405 5.24 0.99 -17.70
CA GLY A 405 4.88 0.71 -16.30
C GLY A 405 3.91 -0.44 -16.12
N LEU A 406 3.17 -0.82 -17.15
CA LEU A 406 2.30 -2.01 -17.15
C LEU A 406 3.05 -3.23 -17.69
N LYS A 407 2.94 -4.36 -16.99
CA LYS A 407 3.57 -5.65 -17.33
C LYS A 407 2.65 -6.56 -18.15
N ASP A 408 1.36 -6.25 -18.21
CA ASP A 408 0.31 -7.02 -18.88
C ASP A 408 -0.29 -6.32 -20.10
N GLY A 409 0.35 -5.24 -20.55
CA GLY A 409 0.08 -4.58 -21.82
C GLY A 409 -0.27 -3.10 -21.70
N PRO A 410 -0.18 -2.36 -22.80
CA PRO A 410 -0.41 -0.91 -22.83
C PRO A 410 -1.89 -0.51 -22.87
N LEU A 411 -2.78 -1.48 -23.10
CA LEU A 411 -4.22 -1.32 -23.18
C LEU A 411 -4.89 -2.44 -22.37
N PRO A 412 -6.04 -2.19 -21.72
CA PRO A 412 -6.78 -3.24 -21.03
C PRO A 412 -7.24 -4.35 -21.98
N ALA A 413 -7.10 -5.60 -21.55
CA ALA A 413 -7.61 -6.78 -22.23
C ALA A 413 -8.39 -7.67 -21.25
N HIS A 414 -9.47 -8.30 -21.73
CA HIS A 414 -10.23 -9.26 -20.92
C HIS A 414 -9.46 -10.56 -20.73
N TYR A 415 -9.34 -11.02 -19.49
CA TYR A 415 -8.88 -12.36 -19.15
C TYR A 415 -9.78 -12.93 -18.07
N GLU A 416 -10.04 -14.24 -18.13
CA GLU A 416 -10.75 -14.95 -17.07
C GLU A 416 -9.88 -15.05 -15.80
N PRO A 417 -10.48 -15.09 -14.60
CA PRO A 417 -9.75 -15.41 -13.38
C PRO A 417 -9.03 -16.75 -13.48
N ALA A 418 -8.02 -16.95 -12.63
CA ALA A 418 -7.24 -18.19 -12.60
C ALA A 418 -8.12 -19.43 -12.33
N GLU A 419 -9.12 -19.27 -11.47
CA GLU A 419 -10.21 -20.23 -11.30
C GLU A 419 -11.48 -19.69 -11.94
N SER A 420 -11.98 -20.37 -12.97
CA SER A 420 -13.22 -19.97 -13.65
C SER A 420 -14.07 -21.18 -13.98
N PRO A 421 -15.41 -21.13 -13.77
CA PRO A 421 -16.30 -22.22 -14.17
C PRO A 421 -16.51 -22.28 -15.70
N VAL A 422 -15.94 -21.31 -16.45
CA VAL A 422 -16.09 -21.17 -17.89
C VAL A 422 -14.76 -20.90 -18.58
N HIS A 423 -14.67 -21.29 -19.85
CA HIS A 423 -13.56 -20.91 -20.72
C HIS A 423 -13.75 -19.49 -21.25
N ASN A 424 -12.64 -18.76 -21.43
CA ASN A 424 -12.62 -17.42 -21.99
C ASN A 424 -13.37 -17.40 -23.32
N ALA A 425 -14.36 -16.50 -23.42
CA ALA A 425 -15.22 -16.41 -24.58
C ALA A 425 -14.64 -15.54 -25.70
N LEU A 426 -13.65 -14.70 -25.40
CA LEU A 426 -13.12 -13.68 -26.30
C LEU A 426 -11.77 -14.08 -26.91
N TYR A 427 -10.90 -14.73 -26.15
CA TYR A 427 -9.54 -15.05 -26.56
C TYR A 427 -9.17 -16.51 -26.27
N GLN A 428 -8.16 -17.03 -26.97
CA GLN A 428 -7.55 -18.34 -26.66
C GLN A 428 -6.80 -18.32 -25.32
N GLN A 429 -6.24 -17.16 -24.96
CA GLN A 429 -5.58 -16.96 -23.68
C GLN A 429 -6.63 -16.91 -22.56
N GLN A 430 -6.64 -17.92 -21.68
CA GLN A 430 -7.63 -18.04 -20.60
C GLN A 430 -7.49 -16.89 -19.59
N SER A 431 -6.41 -16.91 -18.83
CA SER A 431 -6.11 -15.96 -17.75
C SER A 431 -4.95 -15.03 -18.13
N ASN A 432 -4.74 -13.95 -17.38
CA ASN A 432 -3.68 -12.98 -17.66
C ASN A 432 -2.33 -13.70 -17.79
N PRO A 433 -1.65 -13.61 -18.95
CA PRO A 433 -0.42 -14.36 -19.22
C PRO A 433 0.76 -13.90 -18.35
N ALA A 434 0.70 -12.68 -17.80
CA ALA A 434 1.73 -12.15 -16.91
C ALA A 434 1.44 -12.44 -15.42
N ALA A 435 0.27 -12.98 -15.07
CA ALA A 435 -0.07 -13.29 -13.69
C ALA A 435 0.96 -14.24 -13.04
N LYS A 436 1.24 -14.01 -11.76
CA LYS A 436 2.24 -14.77 -11.00
C LYS A 436 1.56 -15.94 -10.30
N TYR A 437 2.00 -17.16 -10.64
CA TYR A 437 1.49 -18.40 -10.07
C TYR A 437 2.52 -19.03 -9.12
N PHE A 438 2.08 -19.46 -7.94
CA PHE A 438 2.89 -20.26 -7.02
C PHE A 438 2.67 -21.76 -7.27
N GLN A 439 3.14 -22.25 -8.42
CA GLN A 439 2.92 -23.63 -8.85
C GLN A 439 3.57 -24.67 -7.91
N GLY A 440 2.91 -25.82 -7.74
CA GLY A 440 3.43 -26.94 -6.96
C GLY A 440 3.46 -26.71 -5.44
N LYS A 441 2.93 -25.60 -4.94
CA LYS A 441 2.85 -25.31 -3.50
C LYS A 441 1.63 -26.01 -2.89
N PRO A 442 1.79 -26.79 -1.81
CA PRO A 442 0.73 -27.67 -1.31
C PRO A 442 -0.49 -26.91 -0.77
N TYR A 443 -0.29 -25.69 -0.28
CA TYR A 443 -1.35 -24.87 0.34
C TYR A 443 -2.15 -24.03 -0.65
N ASN A 444 -1.63 -23.78 -1.85
CA ASN A 444 -2.27 -22.93 -2.86
C ASN A 444 -2.70 -23.72 -4.11
N ARG A 445 -3.36 -24.86 -3.90
CA ARG A 445 -3.91 -25.66 -5.01
C ARG A 445 -5.03 -24.89 -5.67
N LEU A 446 -5.10 -24.92 -7.00
CA LEU A 446 -6.14 -24.26 -7.79
C LEU A 446 -7.11 -25.30 -8.36
N ALA A 447 -8.37 -24.92 -8.48
CA ALA A 447 -9.37 -25.63 -9.25
C ALA A 447 -9.05 -25.47 -10.74
N ALA A 448 -9.25 -26.53 -11.52
CA ALA A 448 -9.09 -26.44 -12.96
C ALA A 448 -10.20 -25.54 -13.56
N VAL A 449 -9.92 -24.96 -14.72
CA VAL A 449 -10.96 -24.24 -15.48
C VAL A 449 -12.10 -25.20 -15.82
N GLY A 450 -13.32 -24.83 -15.44
CA GLY A 450 -14.51 -25.67 -15.65
C GLY A 450 -14.61 -26.88 -14.73
N ASP A 451 -13.85 -26.95 -13.63
CA ASP A 451 -13.92 -28.05 -12.67
C ASP A 451 -15.34 -28.25 -12.12
N GLU A 452 -15.92 -29.42 -12.38
CA GLU A 452 -17.28 -29.77 -11.96
C GLU A 452 -17.41 -29.91 -10.45
N ASN A 453 -16.30 -30.14 -9.73
CA ASN A 453 -16.30 -30.19 -8.27
C ASN A 453 -16.43 -28.80 -7.65
N TYR A 454 -16.05 -27.73 -8.37
CA TYR A 454 -16.12 -26.35 -7.91
C TYR A 454 -16.80 -25.45 -8.97
N PRO A 455 -18.11 -25.65 -9.25
CA PRO A 455 -18.77 -24.99 -10.38
C PRO A 455 -19.33 -23.60 -10.05
N ILE A 456 -19.23 -23.14 -8.79
CA ILE A 456 -19.87 -21.93 -8.27
C ILE A 456 -18.82 -20.83 -8.12
N VAL A 457 -19.10 -19.63 -8.63
CA VAL A 457 -18.23 -18.46 -8.38
C VAL A 457 -18.46 -17.97 -6.95
N ILE A 458 -17.38 -17.69 -6.23
CA ILE A 458 -17.40 -17.05 -4.92
C ILE A 458 -16.73 -15.68 -5.01
N THR A 459 -17.36 -14.70 -4.36
CA THR A 459 -16.80 -13.35 -4.19
C THR A 459 -16.79 -12.95 -2.72
N THR A 460 -15.77 -12.18 -2.32
CA THR A 460 -15.65 -11.65 -0.96
C THR A 460 -15.89 -10.14 -0.89
N TYR A 461 -16.60 -9.67 0.13
CA TYR A 461 -16.94 -8.24 0.26
C TYR A 461 -17.08 -7.80 1.72
N ARG A 462 -17.49 -6.53 1.89
CA ARG A 462 -17.62 -5.87 3.20
C ARG A 462 -19.08 -5.64 3.58
N LEU A 463 -19.34 -5.62 4.87
CA LEU A 463 -20.56 -5.14 5.51
C LEU A 463 -20.27 -3.80 6.17
N THR A 464 -21.29 -2.94 6.24
CA THR A 464 -21.17 -1.61 6.85
C THR A 464 -20.71 -1.68 8.31
N GLU A 465 -21.13 -2.72 9.01
CA GLU A 465 -20.99 -2.90 10.45
C GLU A 465 -19.62 -3.45 10.87
N HIS A 466 -18.84 -4.01 9.94
CA HIS A 466 -17.52 -4.57 10.26
C HIS A 466 -16.40 -4.00 9.40
N HIS A 467 -15.20 -3.91 9.99
CA HIS A 467 -14.01 -3.35 9.34
C HIS A 467 -12.94 -4.43 9.12
N VAL A 468 -12.55 -4.65 7.85
CA VAL A 468 -11.49 -5.59 7.42
C VAL A 468 -11.74 -7.00 7.98
N SER A 469 -10.80 -7.67 8.62
CA SER A 469 -11.02 -9.01 9.21
C SER A 469 -11.83 -8.98 10.51
N GLY A 470 -12.42 -7.82 10.86
CA GLY A 470 -13.20 -7.62 12.07
C GLY A 470 -12.36 -7.53 13.35
N ALA A 471 -11.03 -7.49 13.25
CA ALA A 471 -10.11 -7.45 14.40
C ALA A 471 -10.42 -6.34 15.42
N MET A 472 -11.00 -5.21 14.96
CA MET A 472 -11.50 -4.15 15.83
C MET A 472 -12.99 -4.33 16.16
N THR A 473 -13.82 -4.50 15.13
CA THR A 473 -15.27 -4.38 15.27
C THR A 473 -15.94 -5.57 15.93
N ARG A 474 -15.34 -6.77 15.88
CA ARG A 474 -15.85 -7.98 16.56
C ARG A 474 -15.75 -7.91 18.08
N TRP A 475 -15.09 -6.91 18.64
CA TRP A 475 -15.05 -6.65 20.08
C TRP A 475 -16.16 -5.70 20.56
N LEU A 476 -16.84 -5.03 19.63
CA LEU A 476 -17.85 -4.03 19.91
C LEU A 476 -19.25 -4.67 19.94
N PRO A 477 -19.92 -4.73 21.11
CA PRO A 477 -21.17 -5.47 21.26
C PRO A 477 -22.31 -4.93 20.38
N TRP A 478 -22.34 -3.62 20.11
CA TRP A 478 -23.38 -3.02 19.26
C TRP A 478 -23.27 -3.46 17.80
N LEU A 479 -22.06 -3.58 17.27
CA LEU A 479 -21.85 -4.03 15.89
C LEU A 479 -22.14 -5.52 15.77
N ASN A 480 -21.72 -6.30 16.77
CA ASN A 480 -22.03 -7.73 16.83
C ASN A 480 -23.53 -8.01 16.98
N ALA A 481 -24.29 -7.12 17.61
CA ALA A 481 -25.75 -7.26 17.67
C ALA A 481 -26.41 -7.09 16.29
N LEU A 482 -25.81 -6.30 15.40
CA LEU A 482 -26.29 -6.09 14.03
C LEU A 482 -25.87 -7.23 13.09
N GLN A 483 -24.62 -7.67 13.18
CA GLN A 483 -24.05 -8.74 12.35
C GLN A 483 -23.35 -9.79 13.24
N PRO A 484 -24.09 -10.76 13.82
CA PRO A 484 -23.55 -11.63 14.87
C PRO A 484 -22.73 -12.82 14.36
N ALA A 485 -22.90 -13.24 13.11
CA ALA A 485 -22.33 -14.47 12.60
C ALA A 485 -21.99 -14.37 11.11
N LEU A 486 -20.96 -15.11 10.70
CA LEU A 486 -20.63 -15.29 9.29
C LEU A 486 -21.82 -15.89 8.54
N PHE A 487 -22.15 -15.27 7.41
CA PHE A 487 -23.16 -15.76 6.48
C PHE A 487 -22.65 -15.69 5.05
N ALA A 488 -23.34 -16.36 4.15
CA ALA A 488 -23.08 -16.27 2.73
C ALA A 488 -24.39 -16.12 1.96
N GLU A 489 -24.41 -15.18 1.03
CA GLU A 489 -25.55 -14.83 0.20
C GLU A 489 -25.61 -15.77 -0.99
N ILE A 490 -26.76 -16.43 -1.15
CA ILE A 490 -27.02 -17.38 -2.23
C ILE A 490 -28.36 -17.06 -2.90
N SER A 491 -28.46 -17.36 -4.19
CA SER A 491 -29.72 -17.15 -4.93
C SER A 491 -30.77 -18.21 -4.54
N PRO A 492 -32.08 -17.93 -4.69
CA PRO A 492 -33.12 -18.92 -4.47
C PRO A 492 -32.99 -20.18 -5.35
N GLU A 493 -32.47 -20.03 -6.57
CA GLU A 493 -32.23 -21.12 -7.51
C GLU A 493 -31.15 -22.06 -7.00
N LEU A 494 -29.99 -21.52 -6.61
CA LEU A 494 -28.90 -22.33 -6.05
C LEU A 494 -29.33 -23.00 -4.73
N ALA A 495 -30.05 -22.27 -3.88
CA ALA A 495 -30.58 -22.78 -2.62
C ALA A 495 -31.53 -23.97 -2.84
N ALA A 496 -32.43 -23.88 -3.84
CA ALA A 496 -33.32 -24.97 -4.21
C ALA A 496 -32.57 -26.18 -4.77
N GLU A 497 -31.58 -25.95 -5.65
CA GLU A 497 -30.73 -27.00 -6.24
C GLU A 497 -29.94 -27.77 -5.16
N LYS A 498 -29.41 -27.06 -4.17
CA LYS A 498 -28.59 -27.63 -3.09
C LYS A 498 -29.39 -28.05 -1.84
N ASN A 499 -30.71 -27.86 -1.87
CA ASN A 499 -31.61 -28.12 -0.73
C ASN A 499 -31.18 -27.40 0.58
N ILE A 500 -30.88 -26.11 0.48
CA ILE A 500 -30.48 -25.23 1.59
C ILE A 500 -31.58 -24.21 1.85
N LYS A 501 -32.05 -24.07 3.10
CA LYS A 501 -33.03 -23.05 3.47
C LYS A 501 -32.35 -21.81 4.02
N HIS A 502 -33.07 -20.68 3.97
CA HIS A 502 -32.62 -19.46 4.61
C HIS A 502 -32.39 -19.69 6.12
N GLY A 503 -31.21 -19.30 6.59
CA GLY A 503 -30.79 -19.48 7.98
C GLY A 503 -30.14 -20.83 8.30
N ASP A 504 -30.15 -21.80 7.38
CA ASP A 504 -29.44 -23.07 7.58
C ASP A 504 -27.93 -22.86 7.65
N TRP A 505 -27.21 -23.82 8.22
CA TRP A 505 -25.76 -23.91 8.07
C TRP A 505 -25.44 -24.55 6.72
N MET A 506 -24.39 -24.04 6.08
CA MET A 506 -23.78 -24.67 4.91
C MET A 506 -22.26 -24.66 5.02
N ILE A 507 -21.65 -25.68 4.44
CA ILE A 507 -20.20 -25.79 4.25
C ILE A 507 -19.88 -25.25 2.85
N ILE A 508 -18.91 -24.35 2.78
CA ILE A 508 -18.35 -23.82 1.53
C ILE A 508 -16.94 -24.39 1.40
N SER A 509 -16.61 -24.98 0.25
CA SER A 509 -15.33 -25.64 0.03
C SER A 509 -14.63 -25.20 -1.25
N THR A 510 -13.31 -25.22 -1.21
CA THR A 510 -12.41 -25.04 -2.34
C THR A 510 -11.26 -26.06 -2.25
N PRO A 511 -10.38 -26.19 -3.25
CA PRO A 511 -9.20 -27.05 -3.14
C PRO A 511 -8.26 -26.76 -1.95
N ARG A 512 -8.42 -25.59 -1.30
CA ARG A 512 -7.57 -25.11 -0.20
C ARG A 512 -8.15 -25.41 1.18
N GLY A 513 -9.47 -25.47 1.29
CA GLY A 513 -10.12 -25.73 2.57
C GLY A 513 -11.63 -25.60 2.52
N GLU A 514 -12.22 -25.67 3.71
CA GLU A 514 -13.65 -25.58 3.92
C GLU A 514 -13.94 -24.61 5.06
N ILE A 515 -15.09 -23.94 5.01
CA ILE A 515 -15.60 -23.09 6.09
C ILE A 515 -17.09 -23.37 6.29
N ASP A 516 -17.64 -23.02 7.46
CA ASP A 516 -19.08 -23.00 7.69
C ASP A 516 -19.63 -21.57 7.76
N ALA A 517 -20.81 -21.37 7.19
CA ALA A 517 -21.52 -20.08 7.20
C ALA A 517 -23.04 -20.29 7.25
N ARG A 518 -23.76 -19.29 7.75
CA ARG A 518 -25.23 -19.25 7.64
C ARG A 518 -25.65 -18.92 6.21
N ALA A 519 -26.65 -19.59 5.68
CA ALA A 519 -27.19 -19.31 4.35
C ALA A 519 -28.16 -18.11 4.37
N MET A 520 -27.81 -17.03 3.67
CA MET A 520 -28.72 -15.92 3.40
C MET A 520 -29.30 -16.07 1.99
N VAL A 521 -30.39 -16.83 1.87
CA VAL A 521 -31.11 -16.96 0.59
C VAL A 521 -31.76 -15.62 0.22
N THR A 522 -31.38 -15.04 -0.92
CA THR A 522 -31.79 -13.68 -1.31
C THR A 522 -31.88 -13.50 -2.81
N LYS A 523 -32.88 -12.75 -3.28
CA LYS A 523 -33.06 -12.38 -4.70
C LYS A 523 -32.04 -11.36 -5.21
N ARG A 524 -31.19 -10.83 -4.31
CA ARG A 524 -30.06 -9.94 -4.67
C ARG A 524 -28.97 -10.71 -5.41
N MET A 525 -28.78 -11.98 -5.07
CA MET A 525 -27.92 -12.89 -5.82
C MET A 525 -28.71 -13.51 -6.97
N ARG A 526 -28.10 -13.61 -8.14
CA ARG A 526 -28.70 -14.20 -9.34
C ARG A 526 -27.68 -15.05 -10.09
N PRO A 527 -28.09 -16.20 -10.65
CA PRO A 527 -27.27 -16.92 -11.60
C PRO A 527 -27.01 -16.06 -12.85
N LEU A 528 -25.82 -16.19 -13.44
CA LEU A 528 -25.50 -15.60 -14.74
C LEU A 528 -25.77 -16.64 -15.83
N LEU A 529 -26.31 -16.19 -16.96
CA LEU A 529 -26.46 -17.06 -18.13
C LEU A 529 -25.25 -16.85 -19.05
N ILE A 530 -24.31 -17.80 -19.06
CA ILE A 530 -23.10 -17.74 -19.88
C ILE A 530 -23.14 -18.88 -20.88
N LYS A 531 -23.21 -18.56 -22.18
CA LYS A 531 -23.30 -19.54 -23.29
C LYS A 531 -24.41 -20.60 -23.07
N GLY A 532 -25.55 -20.19 -22.52
CA GLY A 532 -26.70 -21.08 -22.26
C GLY A 532 -26.59 -21.91 -20.97
N ARG A 533 -25.48 -21.81 -20.23
CA ARG A 533 -25.29 -22.43 -18.91
C ARG A 533 -25.59 -21.43 -17.80
N ALA A 534 -26.36 -21.83 -16.80
CA ALA A 534 -26.49 -21.08 -15.56
C ALA A 534 -25.20 -21.24 -14.74
N VAL A 535 -24.54 -20.12 -14.45
CA VAL A 535 -23.38 -20.03 -13.59
C VAL A 535 -23.81 -19.35 -12.30
N HIS A 536 -23.79 -20.11 -11.21
CA HIS A 536 -24.17 -19.61 -9.89
C HIS A 536 -23.04 -18.77 -9.27
N GLN A 537 -23.43 -17.81 -8.45
CA GLN A 537 -22.52 -16.96 -7.69
C GLN A 537 -22.96 -16.89 -6.23
N ILE A 538 -22.01 -16.95 -5.31
CA ILE A 538 -22.23 -16.73 -3.88
C ILE A 538 -21.38 -15.58 -3.37
N GLY A 539 -21.89 -14.92 -2.35
CA GLY A 539 -21.28 -13.76 -1.76
C GLY A 539 -20.94 -13.96 -0.29
N VAL A 540 -19.68 -13.84 0.09
CA VAL A 540 -19.23 -14.16 1.47
C VAL A 540 -18.44 -13.00 2.07
N PRO A 541 -18.90 -12.34 3.14
CA PRO A 541 -18.09 -11.33 3.81
C PRO A 541 -16.87 -11.96 4.50
N PHE A 542 -15.78 -11.20 4.69
CA PHE A 542 -14.52 -11.70 5.25
C PHE A 542 -14.20 -11.14 6.66
N HIS A 543 -15.24 -10.87 7.45
CA HIS A 543 -15.13 -10.15 8.73
C HIS A 543 -14.94 -11.02 9.97
N TRP A 544 -15.01 -12.34 9.84
CA TRP A 544 -15.00 -13.27 10.97
C TRP A 544 -13.69 -14.05 11.08
N GLY A 545 -13.45 -14.53 12.28
CA GLY A 545 -12.35 -15.39 12.68
C GLY A 545 -12.59 -15.92 14.10
N TYR A 546 -11.59 -16.58 14.68
CA TYR A 546 -11.71 -17.26 15.96
C TYR A 546 -11.39 -16.39 17.18
N GLN A 547 -11.07 -15.10 17.01
CA GLN A 547 -10.92 -14.12 18.10
C GLN A 547 -12.10 -13.14 18.22
N GLY A 548 -12.19 -12.42 19.34
CA GLY A 548 -13.26 -11.45 19.58
C GLY A 548 -14.57 -12.02 20.11
N LYS A 549 -15.59 -11.16 20.28
CA LYS A 549 -16.88 -11.53 20.92
C LYS A 549 -17.87 -12.16 19.95
N ALA A 550 -17.71 -11.95 18.65
CA ALA A 550 -18.46 -12.63 17.59
C ALA A 550 -17.48 -13.43 16.75
N THR A 551 -17.50 -14.75 16.86
CA THR A 551 -16.55 -15.66 16.20
C THR A 551 -17.20 -16.38 15.02
N GLY A 552 -16.37 -16.86 14.09
CA GLY A 552 -16.79 -17.66 12.95
C GLY A 552 -15.60 -18.15 12.15
N SER A 553 -15.86 -18.89 11.07
CA SER A 553 -14.83 -19.30 10.13
C SER A 553 -14.18 -18.09 9.43
N ILE A 554 -12.98 -18.30 8.89
CA ILE A 554 -12.21 -17.29 8.17
C ILE A 554 -12.43 -17.48 6.67
N THR A 555 -13.17 -16.57 6.03
CA THR A 555 -13.48 -16.65 4.58
C THR A 555 -12.22 -16.75 3.70
N ASN A 556 -11.14 -16.09 4.11
CA ASN A 556 -9.87 -16.10 3.37
C ASN A 556 -9.14 -17.44 3.41
N ASP A 557 -9.58 -18.42 4.21
CA ASP A 557 -9.09 -19.81 4.12
C ASP A 557 -9.50 -20.48 2.79
N LEU A 558 -10.47 -19.90 2.08
CA LEU A 558 -10.94 -20.40 0.77
C LEU A 558 -10.22 -19.78 -0.42
N ALA A 559 -9.61 -18.61 -0.26
CA ALA A 559 -9.11 -17.80 -1.37
C ALA A 559 -7.70 -18.25 -1.80
N HIS A 560 -7.37 -18.07 -3.08
CA HIS A 560 -6.10 -18.51 -3.64
C HIS A 560 -5.12 -17.36 -3.85
N MET A 561 -3.83 -17.67 -3.90
CA MET A 561 -2.76 -16.73 -4.19
C MET A 561 -2.34 -16.85 -5.66
N VAL A 562 -3.07 -16.18 -6.55
CA VAL A 562 -2.58 -15.86 -7.89
C VAL A 562 -2.48 -14.36 -7.95
N LEU A 563 -1.28 -13.84 -8.26
CA LEU A 563 -1.00 -12.43 -8.13
C LEU A 563 -1.06 -11.72 -9.47
N GLU A 564 -1.65 -10.54 -9.44
CA GLU A 564 -1.58 -9.56 -10.50
C GLU A 564 -0.09 -9.17 -10.74
N PRO A 565 0.34 -9.00 -12.01
CA PRO A 565 1.75 -8.86 -12.35
C PRO A 565 2.44 -7.59 -11.84
N ASN A 566 1.73 -6.46 -11.80
CA ASN A 566 2.29 -5.14 -11.57
C ASN A 566 2.66 -4.94 -10.11
N VAL A 567 1.71 -5.15 -9.20
CA VAL A 567 1.80 -4.86 -7.76
C VAL A 567 1.64 -6.08 -6.85
N SER A 568 1.54 -7.29 -7.42
CA SER A 568 1.52 -8.54 -6.64
C SER A 568 0.32 -8.69 -5.70
N ILE A 569 -0.81 -8.03 -6.02
CA ILE A 569 -2.07 -8.20 -5.28
C ILE A 569 -2.79 -9.45 -5.79
N GLU A 570 -3.39 -10.18 -4.89
CA GLU A 570 -4.09 -11.41 -5.16
C GLU A 570 -5.53 -11.26 -5.66
N GLU A 571 -6.05 -12.34 -6.25
CA GLU A 571 -7.46 -12.49 -6.60
C GLU A 571 -8.28 -13.03 -5.42
N ALA A 572 -9.12 -12.18 -4.83
CA ALA A 572 -10.06 -12.56 -3.77
C ALA A 572 -11.51 -12.20 -4.11
N LYS A 573 -11.79 -11.79 -5.36
CA LYS A 573 -13.11 -11.31 -5.80
C LYS A 573 -13.79 -12.26 -6.78
N ALA A 574 -13.03 -13.06 -7.51
CA ALA A 574 -13.56 -14.07 -8.41
C ALA A 574 -12.69 -15.33 -8.37
N PHE A 575 -13.20 -16.36 -7.70
CA PHE A 575 -12.63 -17.70 -7.70
C PHE A 575 -13.75 -18.74 -7.57
N THR A 576 -13.44 -20.03 -7.55
CA THR A 576 -14.48 -21.08 -7.57
C THR A 576 -14.58 -21.86 -6.26
N CYS A 577 -15.79 -22.35 -5.99
CA CYS A 577 -16.12 -23.12 -4.80
C CYS A 577 -17.23 -24.15 -5.08
N ASN A 578 -17.53 -24.94 -4.06
CA ASN A 578 -18.74 -25.72 -3.92
C ASN A 578 -19.45 -25.39 -2.61
N ILE A 579 -20.72 -25.75 -2.51
CA ILE A 579 -21.49 -25.65 -1.28
C ILE A 579 -22.28 -26.93 -1.01
N GLN A 580 -22.47 -27.25 0.26
CA GLN A 580 -23.34 -28.34 0.72
C GLN A 580 -24.05 -27.95 2.04
N PRO A 581 -25.27 -28.46 2.29
CA PRO A 581 -25.94 -28.28 3.57
C PRO A 581 -25.14 -28.95 4.69
N GLY A 582 -25.04 -28.29 5.85
CA GLY A 582 -24.34 -28.83 7.01
C GLY A 582 -23.47 -27.79 7.72
N ARG A 583 -22.85 -28.22 8.82
CA ARG A 583 -21.93 -27.42 9.62
C ARG A 583 -20.65 -28.22 9.84
N LEU A 584 -19.51 -27.55 9.86
CA LEU A 584 -18.25 -28.19 10.23
C LEU A 584 -18.34 -28.71 11.69
N PRO A 585 -17.72 -29.87 11.99
CA PRO A 585 -17.83 -30.55 13.27
C PRO A 585 -17.20 -29.80 14.45
#